data_AF-A0A2I0AK01-F1
#
_entry.id   AF-A0A2I0AK01-F1
#
_cell.length_a   1.000
_cell.length_b   1.000
_cell.length_c   1.000
_cell.angle_alpha   90.00
_cell.angle_beta   90.00
_cell.angle_gamma   90.00
#
_symmetry.space_group_name_H-M   'P 1'
#
loop_
_entity.id
_entity.type
_entity.pdbx_description
1 polymer ?
#
loop_
_entity_poly.entity_id
_entity_poly.type
_entity_poly.pdbx_seq_one_letter_code
_entity_poly.pdbx_strand_id
1 'polypeptide(L)'
;MGLREVNLFRAGTTLLGFSGERVQPLGFIALPVSFSDDNGYAMNMVSFAVIRAKSGYNTILGRTTLNSFGMVISMPHLYAKFPTSSGIVTIRGDVRQATRCFQIAAQLVADQLDPRKSQPVVPQEGVINVTLGGRLF
;
A
#
# COMPACT_ATOMS: atom_id res chain seq x y z
N MET A 1 -3.08 -10.12 2.30
CA MET A 1 -4.34 -9.33 2.34
C MET A 1 -5.61 -10.13 2.05
N GLY A 2 -5.58 -11.40 1.57
CA GLY A 2 -6.78 -12.27 1.60
C GLY A 2 -8.02 -11.79 0.84
N LEU A 3 -7.89 -10.75 -0.01
CA LEU A 3 -9.00 -10.17 -0.77
C LEU A 3 -9.33 -11.09 -1.94
N ARG A 4 -10.60 -11.53 -2.03
CA ARG A 4 -11.11 -12.29 -3.18
C ARG A 4 -11.62 -11.32 -4.23
N GLU A 5 -11.34 -11.60 -5.50
CA GLU A 5 -11.76 -10.73 -6.62
C GLU A 5 -13.29 -10.54 -6.71
N VAL A 6 -14.07 -11.49 -6.17
CA VAL A 6 -15.55 -11.42 -6.15
C VAL A 6 -16.12 -10.30 -5.28
N ASN A 7 -15.32 -9.74 -4.36
CA ASN A 7 -15.75 -8.64 -3.50
C ASN A 7 -15.38 -7.26 -4.07
N LEU A 8 -14.84 -7.21 -5.29
CA LEU A 8 -14.37 -5.98 -5.93
C LEU A 8 -15.46 -5.40 -6.84
N PHE A 9 -15.67 -4.09 -6.73
CA PHE A 9 -16.46 -3.37 -7.71
C PHE A 9 -15.65 -3.20 -8.99
N ARG A 10 -16.08 -3.85 -10.07
CA ARG A 10 -15.46 -3.66 -11.39
C ARG A 10 -15.87 -2.30 -11.95
N ALA A 11 -14.90 -1.42 -12.12
CA ALA A 11 -15.08 -0.19 -12.88
C ALA A 11 -14.07 -0.17 -14.04
N GLY A 12 -14.52 0.22 -15.23
CA GLY A 12 -13.70 0.30 -16.45
C GLY A 12 -12.70 1.47 -16.45
N THR A 13 -12.04 1.72 -15.32
CA THR A 13 -11.10 2.82 -15.14
C THR A 13 -9.67 2.33 -15.39
N THR A 14 -8.85 3.13 -16.05
CA THR A 14 -7.40 2.85 -16.17
C THR A 14 -6.64 3.78 -15.24
N LEU A 15 -5.74 3.22 -14.43
CA LEU A 15 -4.78 3.99 -13.66
C LEU A 15 -3.62 4.37 -14.57
N LEU A 16 -3.30 5.66 -14.62
CA LEU A 16 -2.15 6.18 -15.33
C LEU A 16 -1.04 6.51 -14.34
N GLY A 17 0.09 5.81 -14.46
CA GLY A 17 1.29 6.05 -13.67
C GLY A 17 2.10 7.25 -14.18
N PHE A 18 3.04 7.72 -13.36
CA PHE A 18 3.93 8.83 -13.70
C PHE A 18 4.83 8.55 -14.91
N SER A 19 5.17 7.28 -15.15
CA SER A 19 5.95 6.82 -16.31
C SER A 19 5.11 6.64 -17.58
N GLY A 20 3.82 6.99 -17.57
CA GLY A 20 2.89 6.73 -18.67
C GLY A 20 2.37 5.29 -18.72
N GLU A 21 2.78 4.45 -17.78
CA GLU A 21 2.25 3.11 -17.57
C GLU A 21 0.73 3.15 -17.35
N ARG A 22 0.02 2.24 -18.01
CA ARG A 22 -1.43 2.07 -17.87
C ARG A 22 -1.70 0.75 -17.17
N VAL A 23 -2.32 0.80 -16.00
CA VAL A 23 -2.73 -0.38 -15.24
C VAL A 23 -4.24 -0.40 -15.11
N GLN A 24 -4.86 -1.48 -15.56
CA GLN A 24 -6.26 -1.74 -15.24
C GLN A 24 -6.35 -2.40 -13.86
N PRO A 25 -7.06 -1.81 -12.91
CA PRO A 25 -7.31 -2.45 -11.63
C PRO A 25 -8.27 -3.63 -11.82
N LEU A 26 -8.09 -4.66 -11.00
CA LEU A 26 -9.01 -5.79 -10.85
C LEU A 26 -10.39 -5.31 -10.37
N GLY A 27 -10.40 -4.20 -9.62
CA GLY A 27 -11.59 -3.48 -9.19
C GLY A 27 -11.28 -2.59 -8.00
N PHE A 28 -12.34 -2.09 -7.36
CA PHE A 28 -12.26 -1.19 -6.22
C PHE A 28 -12.85 -1.83 -4.98
N ILE A 29 -12.29 -1.49 -3.82
CA ILE A 29 -12.77 -1.91 -2.51
C ILE A 29 -12.69 -0.75 -1.52
N ALA A 30 -13.76 -0.54 -0.76
CA ALA A 30 -13.75 0.40 0.36
C ALA A 30 -13.33 -0.33 1.64
N LEU A 31 -12.25 0.10 2.27
CA LEU A 31 -11.74 -0.47 3.51
C LEU A 31 -11.57 0.62 4.57
N PRO A 32 -11.88 0.33 5.85
CA PRO A 32 -11.50 1.21 6.94
C PRO A 32 -9.98 1.23 7.08
N VAL A 33 -9.41 2.43 7.08
CA VAL A 33 -7.99 2.66 7.37
C VAL A 33 -7.93 3.41 8.67
N SER A 34 -7.14 2.91 9.61
CA SER A 34 -6.97 3.55 10.90
C SER A 34 -5.51 3.69 11.31
N PHE A 35 -5.23 4.77 12.02
CA PHE A 35 -3.93 5.04 12.62
C PHE A 35 -4.13 5.44 14.07
N SER A 36 -3.24 4.96 14.93
CA SER A 36 -3.24 5.31 16.35
C SER A 36 -1.85 5.23 16.96
N ASP A 37 -1.70 5.98 18.04
CA ASP A 37 -0.64 5.86 19.03
C ASP A 37 -1.25 6.06 20.43
N ASP A 38 -0.42 6.25 21.45
CA ASP A 38 -0.89 6.49 22.82
C ASP A 38 -1.67 7.81 22.97
N ASN A 39 -1.61 8.73 21.99
CA ASN A 39 -2.24 10.04 22.04
C ASN A 39 -3.60 10.07 21.33
N GLY A 40 -3.98 9.05 20.57
CA GLY A 40 -5.27 9.03 19.88
C GLY A 40 -5.41 8.03 18.75
N TYR A 41 -6.56 8.10 18.08
CA TYR A 41 -6.94 7.24 16.97
C TYR A 41 -7.75 8.04 15.95
N ALA A 42 -7.53 7.75 14.67
CA ALA A 42 -8.42 8.20 13.60
C ALA A 42 -8.67 7.07 12.61
N MET A 43 -9.88 7.03 12.05
CA MET A 43 -10.29 6.07 11.03
C MET A 43 -11.08 6.75 9.93
N ASN A 44 -10.74 6.42 8.69
CA ASN A 44 -11.48 6.85 7.50
C ASN A 44 -11.76 5.66 6.59
N MET A 45 -12.91 5.68 5.92
CA MET A 45 -13.17 4.75 4.83
C MET A 45 -12.41 5.21 3.58
N VAL A 46 -11.58 4.33 3.02
CA VAL A 46 -10.74 4.61 1.86
C VAL A 46 -11.08 3.66 0.74
N SER A 47 -11.37 4.21 -0.44
CA SER A 47 -11.54 3.41 -1.66
C SER A 47 -10.17 3.11 -2.27
N PHE A 48 -9.84 1.83 -2.33
CA PHE A 48 -8.61 1.30 -2.92
C PHE A 48 -8.88 0.74 -4.30
N ALA A 49 -8.02 1.09 -5.25
CA ALA A 49 -7.89 0.33 -6.50
C ALA A 49 -7.01 -0.89 -6.24
N VAL A 50 -7.53 -2.08 -6.55
CA VAL A 50 -6.79 -3.34 -6.40
C VAL A 50 -6.12 -3.66 -7.72
N ILE A 51 -4.80 -3.74 -7.73
CA ILE A 51 -4.01 -4.07 -8.91
C ILE A 51 -3.20 -5.34 -8.68
N ARG A 52 -2.93 -6.08 -9.75
CA ARG A 52 -2.00 -7.20 -9.74
C ARG A 52 -0.63 -6.72 -10.23
N ALA A 53 0.24 -6.34 -9.30
CA ALA A 53 1.57 -5.81 -9.62
C ALA A 53 2.66 -6.50 -8.80
N LYS A 54 3.83 -6.71 -9.42
CA LYS A 54 5.06 -7.01 -8.67
C LYS A 54 5.52 -5.70 -8.04
N SER A 55 5.47 -5.60 -6.72
CA SER A 55 5.83 -4.39 -5.98
C SER A 55 6.40 -4.75 -4.62
N GLY A 56 7.29 -3.90 -4.09
CA GLY A 56 7.72 -3.96 -2.69
C GLY A 56 6.63 -3.49 -1.72
N TYR A 57 5.57 -2.85 -2.23
CA TYR A 57 4.49 -2.27 -1.43
C TYR A 57 3.22 -3.12 -1.51
N ASN A 58 2.60 -3.34 -0.36
CA ASN A 58 1.29 -4.00 -0.28
C ASN A 58 0.13 -3.01 -0.54
N THR A 59 0.32 -1.73 -0.22
CA THR A 59 -0.71 -0.69 -0.31
C THR A 59 -0.02 0.66 -0.45
N ILE A 60 -0.61 1.55 -1.24
CA ILE A 60 -0.14 2.93 -1.42
C ILE A 60 -1.28 3.86 -1.05
N LEU A 61 -1.03 4.76 -0.11
CA LEU A 61 -1.98 5.80 0.27
C LEU A 61 -1.69 7.05 -0.56
N GLY A 62 -2.69 7.46 -1.35
CA GLY A 62 -2.60 8.67 -2.15
C GLY A 62 -2.73 9.93 -1.29
N ARG A 63 -2.39 11.07 -1.89
CA ARG A 63 -2.52 12.40 -1.27
C ARG A 63 -3.94 12.67 -0.75
N THR A 64 -4.98 12.22 -1.45
CA THR A 64 -6.37 12.38 -1.01
C THR A 64 -6.61 11.76 0.36
N THR A 65 -6.13 10.53 0.59
CA THR A 65 -6.24 9.87 1.89
C THR A 65 -5.39 10.56 2.93
N LEU A 66 -4.14 10.92 2.60
CA LEU A 66 -3.27 11.63 3.55
C LEU A 66 -3.88 12.97 3.99
N ASN A 67 -4.47 13.71 3.04
CA ASN A 67 -5.15 14.97 3.31
C ASN A 67 -6.43 14.79 4.14
N SER A 68 -7.17 13.67 3.98
CA SER A 68 -8.37 13.40 4.79
C SER A 68 -8.04 13.16 6.27
N PHE A 69 -6.80 12.77 6.58
CA PHE A 69 -6.29 12.71 7.95
C PHE A 69 -5.63 14.02 8.40
N GLY A 70 -5.40 15.00 7.52
CA GLY A 70 -4.55 16.16 7.84
C GLY A 70 -3.09 15.77 8.09
N MET A 71 -2.62 14.72 7.39
CA MET A 71 -1.33 14.08 7.67
C MET A 71 -0.15 14.82 7.04
N VAL A 72 0.87 15.07 7.85
CA VAL A 72 2.18 15.58 7.44
C VAL A 72 3.20 14.46 7.51
N ILE A 73 3.88 14.18 6.40
CA ILE A 73 4.90 13.13 6.31
C ILE A 73 6.30 13.75 6.22
N SER A 74 7.19 13.31 7.09
CA SER A 74 8.62 13.59 7.03
C SER A 74 9.36 12.36 6.51
N MET A 75 9.65 12.37 5.21
CA MET A 75 10.37 11.27 4.55
C MET A 75 11.77 11.00 5.14
N PRO A 76 12.60 12.02 5.44
CA PRO A 76 13.94 11.78 5.99
C PRO A 76 13.93 11.05 7.33
N HIS A 77 12.88 11.23 8.12
CA HIS A 77 12.74 10.63 9.45
C HIS A 77 11.83 9.40 9.44
N LEU A 78 11.17 9.10 8.31
CA LEU A 78 10.10 8.11 8.19
C LEU A 78 9.02 8.29 9.25
N TYR A 79 8.58 9.53 9.48
CA TYR A 79 7.47 9.82 10.38
C TYR A 79 6.28 10.40 9.64
N ALA A 80 5.09 10.07 10.11
CA ALA A 80 3.86 10.76 9.73
C ALA A 80 3.16 11.25 10.99
N LYS A 81 2.59 12.45 10.94
CA LYS A 81 1.86 13.05 12.06
C LYS A 81 0.56 13.64 11.59
N PHE A 82 -0.46 13.60 12.44
CA PHE A 82 -1.72 14.26 12.18
C PHE A 82 -2.44 14.64 13.48
N PRO A 83 -3.24 15.72 13.48
CA PRO A 83 -4.00 16.13 14.65
C PRO A 83 -5.25 15.25 14.84
N THR A 84 -5.62 15.03 16.09
CA THR A 84 -6.87 14.42 16.55
C THR A 84 -7.45 15.27 17.68
N SER A 85 -8.68 14.98 18.12
CA SER A 85 -9.28 15.68 19.26
C SER A 85 -8.53 15.47 20.59
N SER A 86 -7.75 14.39 20.72
CA SER A 86 -6.98 14.06 21.91
C SER A 86 -5.52 14.49 21.87
N GLY A 87 -5.00 14.88 20.69
CA GLY A 87 -3.60 15.28 20.53
C GLY A 87 -3.06 15.03 19.13
N ILE A 88 -1.74 14.99 18.99
CA ILE A 88 -1.07 14.68 17.71
C ILE A 88 -0.68 13.20 17.71
N VAL A 89 -1.26 12.44 16.80
CA VAL A 89 -0.86 11.05 16.56
C VAL A 89 0.42 11.03 15.74
N THR A 90 1.39 10.21 16.16
CA THR A 90 2.68 10.02 15.48
C THR A 90 2.87 8.59 15.04
N ILE A 91 3.00 8.38 13.73
CA ILE A 91 3.31 7.09 13.13
C ILE A 91 4.79 7.05 12.78
N ARG A 92 5.50 6.03 13.27
CA ARG A 92 6.89 5.75 12.92
C ARG A 92 6.94 4.66 11.85
N GLY A 93 7.63 4.94 10.75
CA GLY A 93 7.96 3.97 9.72
C GLY A 93 9.10 3.04 10.14
N ASP A 94 9.08 1.83 9.61
CA ASP A 94 10.16 0.86 9.78
C ASP A 94 11.24 1.06 8.70
N VAL A 95 12.42 1.50 9.12
CA VAL A 95 13.58 1.72 8.24
C VAL A 95 13.96 0.45 7.48
N ARG A 96 13.90 -0.73 8.12
CA ARG A 96 14.25 -1.99 7.47
C ARG A 96 13.27 -2.34 6.36
N GLN A 97 11.97 -2.15 6.61
CA GLN A 97 10.95 -2.36 5.57
C GLN A 97 11.08 -1.32 4.45
N ALA A 98 11.34 -0.06 4.77
CA ALA A 98 11.55 0.99 3.77
C ALA A 98 12.74 0.67 2.86
N THR A 99 13.88 0.29 3.43
CA THR A 99 15.07 -0.15 2.67
C THR A 99 14.77 -1.37 1.81
N ARG A 100 14.07 -2.36 2.35
CA ARG A 100 13.66 -3.54 1.59
C ARG A 100 12.76 -3.19 0.40
N CYS A 101 11.79 -2.30 0.60
CA CYS A 101 10.91 -1.84 -0.48
C CYS A 101 11.72 -1.15 -1.58
N PHE A 102 12.68 -0.31 -1.20
CA PHE A 102 13.58 0.37 -2.14
C PHE A 102 14.42 -0.62 -2.96
N GLN A 103 15.00 -1.63 -2.30
CA GLN A 103 15.78 -2.69 -2.97
C GLN A 103 14.93 -3.49 -3.96
N ILE A 104 13.71 -3.87 -3.57
CA ILE A 104 12.78 -4.58 -4.47
C ILE A 104 12.44 -3.70 -5.67
N ALA A 105 12.13 -2.42 -5.46
CA ALA A 105 11.82 -1.49 -6.54
C ALA A 105 13.00 -1.34 -7.52
N ALA A 106 14.23 -1.17 -7.00
CA ALA A 106 15.43 -1.09 -7.83
C ALA A 106 15.67 -2.37 -8.64
N GLN A 107 15.47 -3.55 -8.04
CA GLN A 107 15.61 -4.82 -8.74
C GLN A 107 14.55 -5.01 -9.82
N LEU A 108 13.31 -4.59 -9.57
CA LEU A 108 12.24 -4.65 -10.57
C LEU A 108 12.55 -3.77 -11.78
N VAL A 109 13.15 -2.60 -11.57
CA VAL A 109 13.61 -1.74 -12.67
C VAL A 109 14.75 -2.41 -13.45
N ALA A 110 15.72 -3.01 -12.77
CA ALA A 110 16.81 -3.73 -13.42
C ALA A 110 16.30 -4.93 -14.23
N ASP A 111 15.34 -5.70 -13.70
CA ASP A 111 14.72 -6.85 -14.37
C ASP A 111 13.93 -6.43 -15.62
N GLN A 112 13.30 -5.25 -15.62
CA GLN A 112 12.60 -4.70 -16.78
C GLN A 112 13.56 -4.23 -17.89
N LEU A 113 14.78 -3.85 -17.52
CA LEU A 113 15.83 -3.43 -18.45
C LEU A 113 16.63 -4.61 -19.02
N ASP A 114 16.54 -5.81 -18.42
CA ASP A 114 17.19 -7.02 -18.92
C ASP A 114 16.40 -7.63 -20.10
N PRO A 115 16.94 -7.62 -21.33
CA PRO A 115 16.25 -8.14 -22.52
C PRO A 115 15.91 -9.64 -22.44
N ARG A 116 16.51 -10.39 -21.50
CA ARG A 116 16.38 -11.85 -21.40
C ARG A 116 15.20 -12.32 -20.53
N LYS A 117 14.51 -11.44 -19.80
CA LYS A 117 13.42 -11.79 -18.85
C LYS A 117 12.00 -11.49 -19.36
N SER A 118 11.83 -11.12 -20.62
CA SER A 118 10.52 -10.86 -21.24
C SER A 118 9.77 -12.17 -21.56
N GLN A 119 9.20 -12.83 -20.55
CA GLN A 119 8.24 -13.92 -20.76
C GLN A 119 7.00 -13.82 -19.87
N PRO A 120 5.84 -14.34 -20.34
CA PRO A 120 4.53 -14.00 -19.81
C PRO A 120 4.34 -14.51 -18.38
N VAL A 121 3.65 -13.70 -17.58
CA VAL A 121 3.34 -14.00 -16.18
C VAL A 121 2.37 -15.19 -16.11
N VAL A 122 2.86 -16.34 -15.63
CA VAL A 122 2.02 -17.50 -15.27
C VAL A 122 1.40 -17.27 -13.89
N PRO A 123 0.08 -17.46 -13.68
CA PRO A 123 -0.55 -17.32 -12.37
C PRO A 123 -0.10 -18.47 -11.46
N GLN A 124 0.53 -18.15 -10.32
CA GLN A 124 0.78 -19.14 -9.28
C GLN A 124 -0.37 -19.08 -8.26
N GLU A 125 -1.18 -20.14 -8.22
CA GLU A 125 -2.10 -20.42 -7.12
C GLU A 125 -1.27 -20.87 -5.90
N GLY A 126 -1.28 -20.06 -4.85
CA GLY A 126 -0.60 -20.38 -3.59
C GLY A 126 -1.44 -19.88 -2.43
N VAL A 127 -1.90 -20.81 -1.59
CA VAL A 127 -2.61 -20.52 -0.33
C VAL A 127 -1.62 -19.87 0.64
N ILE A 128 -1.91 -18.66 1.10
CA ILE A 128 -1.11 -17.95 2.11
C ILE A 128 -1.86 -18.00 3.45
N ASN A 129 -1.39 -18.83 4.37
CA ASN A 129 -1.77 -18.77 5.78
C ASN A 129 -0.95 -17.67 6.48
N VAL A 130 -1.60 -16.88 7.34
CA VAL A 130 -0.91 -15.91 8.20
C VAL A 130 -1.36 -16.09 9.64
N THR A 131 -0.44 -16.53 10.49
CA THR A 131 -0.58 -16.56 11.94
C THR A 131 -0.28 -15.17 12.50
N LEU A 132 -1.25 -14.55 13.17
CA LEU A 132 -1.04 -13.32 13.94
C LEU A 132 -0.51 -13.69 15.33
N GLY A 133 0.81 -13.75 15.46
CA GLY A 133 1.49 -13.95 16.74
C GLY A 133 1.91 -12.60 17.36
N GLY A 134 0.96 -11.85 17.90
CA GLY A 134 1.20 -10.73 18.80
C GLY A 134 0.54 -11.03 20.14
N ARG A 135 1.36 -11.34 21.16
CA ARG A 135 0.92 -11.64 22.53
C ARG A 135 0.09 -10.49 23.10
N LEU A 136 -1.03 -10.87 23.71
CA LEU A 136 -1.75 -10.13 24.76
C LEU A 136 -0.75 -9.66 25.83
N PHE A 137 -0.61 -8.36 26.05
CA PHE A 137 -1.24 -7.53 27.09
C PHE A 137 -0.76 -6.09 26.93
#